data_AF-A0A7D7ZUM1-F1
#
_entry.id   AF-A0A7D7ZUM1-F1
#
_cell.length_a   1.000
_cell.length_b   1.000
_cell.length_c   1.000
_cell.angle_alpha   90.00
_cell.angle_beta   90.00
_cell.angle_gamma   90.00
#
_symmetry.space_group_name_H-M   'P 1'
#
loop_
_entity.id
_entity.type
_entity.pdbx_description
1 polymer ?
#
loop_
_entity_poly.entity_id
_entity_poly.type
_entity_poly.pdbx_seq_one_letter_code
_entity_poly.pdbx_strand_id
1 'polypeptide(L)' 'MENTITYPANTTIEEKAKIWAEHYNNVIEPGHGVFLDFKQVPEFEKPCIDYITKRFGWILEKPYFIRKPKLI' A
#
# COMPACT_ATOMS: atom_id res chain seq x y z
N MET A 1 10.67 -14.82 -0.76
CA MET A 1 9.40 -14.07 -0.72
C MET A 1 9.10 -13.65 -2.15
N GLU A 2 7.91 -13.94 -2.65
CA GLU A 2 7.48 -13.40 -3.93
C GLU A 2 7.20 -11.90 -3.72
N ASN A 3 8.07 -11.06 -4.29
CA ASN A 3 7.99 -9.59 -4.16
C ASN A 3 7.13 -8.95 -5.27
N THR A 4 6.26 -9.75 -5.89
CA THR A 4 5.50 -9.36 -7.08
C THR A 4 4.02 -9.52 -6.80
N ILE A 5 3.25 -8.47 -7.08
CA ILE A 5 1.79 -8.50 -7.04
C ILE A 5 1.30 -8.65 -8.48
N THR A 6 0.57 -9.72 -8.76
CA THR A 6 -0.07 -9.94 -10.06
C THR A 6 -1.55 -9.57 -9.97
N TYR A 7 -1.99 -8.69 -10.86
CA TYR A 7 -3.40 -8.28 -10.92
C TYR A 7 -4.14 -9.06 -12.01
N PRO A 8 -5.40 -9.49 -11.78
CA PRO A 8 -6.25 -9.99 -12.84
C PRO A 8 -6.51 -8.94 -13.93
N ALA A 9 -6.74 -9.38 -15.17
CA ALA A 9 -6.82 -8.49 -16.34
C ALA A 9 -7.98 -7.47 -16.29
N ASN A 10 -9.07 -7.78 -15.59
CA ASN A 10 -10.28 -6.95 -15.54
C ASN A 10 -10.46 -6.17 -14.23
N THR A 11 -9.40 -6.05 -13.44
CA THR A 11 -9.44 -5.43 -12.11
C THR A 11 -9.39 -3.91 -12.21
N THR A 12 -10.29 -3.21 -11.50
CA THR A 12 -10.31 -1.74 -11.47
C THR A 12 -9.11 -1.18 -10.72
N ILE A 13 -8.85 0.13 -10.82
CA ILE A 13 -7.77 0.79 -10.07
C ILE A 13 -7.99 0.65 -8.56
N GLU A 14 -9.23 0.77 -8.10
CA GLU A 14 -9.61 0.66 -6.69
C GLU A 14 -9.38 -0.77 -6.17
N GLU A 15 -9.74 -1.78 -6.96
CA GLU A 15 -9.51 -3.17 -6.61
C GLU A 15 -8.01 -3.51 -6.59
N LYS A 16 -7.25 -2.98 -7.55
CA LYS A 16 -5.77 -3.10 -7.53
C LYS A 16 -5.19 -2.46 -6.27
N ALA A 17 -5.69 -1.28 -5.87
CA ALA A 17 -5.22 -0.58 -4.68
C ALA A 17 -5.52 -1.37 -3.40
N LYS A 18 -6.69 -2.02 -3.34
CA LYS A 18 -7.04 -2.97 -2.29
C LYS A 18 -6.06 -4.14 -2.22
N ILE A 19 -5.80 -4.81 -3.35
CA ILE A 19 -4.87 -5.96 -3.42
C ILE A 19 -3.46 -5.53 -2.98
N TRP A 20 -3.01 -4.37 -3.46
CA TRP A 20 -1.74 -3.77 -3.08
C TRP A 20 -1.64 -3.54 -1.56
N ALA A 21 -2.66 -2.88 -0.99
CA ALA A 21 -2.68 -2.58 0.43
C ALA A 21 -2.76 -3.85 1.29
N GLU A 22 -3.53 -4.85 0.88
CA GLU A 22 -3.61 -6.16 1.56
C GLU A 22 -2.26 -6.89 1.53
N HIS A 23 -1.59 -6.90 0.37
CA HIS A 23 -0.26 -7.48 0.23
C HIS A 23 0.73 -6.84 1.21
N TYR A 24 0.90 -5.52 1.17
CA TYR A 24 1.85 -4.83 2.05
C TYR A 24 1.45 -4.90 3.52
N ASN A 25 0.15 -4.89 3.83
CA ASN A 25 -0.30 -5.09 5.21
C ASN A 25 0.05 -6.48 5.75
N ASN A 26 0.07 -7.50 4.91
CA ASN A 26 0.39 -8.87 5.34
C ASN A 26 1.90 -9.13 5.43
N VAL A 27 2.71 -8.55 4.53
CA VAL A 27 4.16 -8.84 4.48
C VAL A 27 5.01 -7.90 5.34
N ILE A 28 4.54 -6.69 5.63
CA ILE A 28 5.30 -5.72 6.43
C ILE A 28 4.98 -5.90 7.91
N GLU A 29 6.04 -6.02 8.71
CA GLU A 29 5.95 -6.14 10.17
C GLU A 29 5.45 -4.82 10.81
N PRO A 30 4.70 -4.91 11.93
CA PRO A 30 4.33 -3.73 12.72
C PRO A 30 5.54 -2.85 13.05
N GLY A 31 5.39 -1.53 12.95
CA GLY A 31 6.46 -0.55 13.17
C GLY A 31 7.40 -0.32 11.99
N HIS A 32 7.38 -1.17 10.98
CA HIS A 32 8.11 -0.99 9.72
C HIS A 32 7.27 -0.26 8.68
N GLY A 33 7.87 0.09 7.55
CA GLY A 33 7.21 0.86 6.50
C GLY A 33 7.83 0.66 5.14
N VAL A 34 7.21 1.29 4.14
CA VAL A 34 7.63 1.20 2.74
C VAL A 34 7.83 2.60 2.15
N PHE A 35 8.82 2.70 1.27
CA PHE A 35 8.97 3.87 0.42
C PHE A 35 8.11 3.71 -0.84
N LEU A 36 7.32 4.73 -1.15
CA LEU A 36 6.38 4.74 -2.26
C LEU A 36 6.93 5.57 -3.41
N ASP A 37 6.96 5.00 -4.62
CA ASP A 37 7.23 5.72 -5.86
C ASP A 37 6.17 5.33 -6.91
N PHE A 38 5.25 6.25 -7.18
CA PHE A 38 4.17 6.09 -8.16
C PHE A 38 4.43 6.89 -9.45
N LYS A 39 5.65 7.37 -9.73
CA LYS A 39 5.92 8.21 -10.92
C LYS A 39 5.48 7.59 -12.24
N GLN A 40 5.54 6.27 -12.36
CA GLN A 40 5.13 5.55 -13.58
C GLN A 40 3.62 5.29 -13.65
N VAL A 41 2.91 5.39 -12.52
CA VAL A 41 1.48 5.08 -12.35
C VAL A 41 0.82 6.06 -11.36
N PRO A 42 0.83 7.38 -11.62
CA PRO A 42 0.40 8.41 -10.67
C PRO A 42 -1.08 8.27 -10.26
N GLU A 43 -1.93 7.74 -11.13
CA GLU A 43 -3.33 7.44 -10.87
C GLU A 43 -3.54 6.42 -9.73
N PHE A 44 -2.50 5.64 -9.42
CA PHE A 44 -2.52 4.59 -8.42
C PHE A 44 -2.17 5.09 -7.01
N GLU A 45 -1.47 6.22 -6.91
CA GLU A 45 -0.95 6.75 -5.65
C GLU A 45 -2.06 7.02 -4.64
N LYS A 46 -3.03 7.87 -5.02
CA LYS A 46 -4.09 8.28 -4.11
C LYS A 46 -4.96 7.10 -3.67
N PRO A 47 -5.43 6.21 -4.56
CA PRO A 47 -6.19 5.01 -4.15
C PRO A 47 -5.43 4.12 -3.17
N CYS A 48 -4.13 3.87 -3.40
CA CYS A 48 -3.31 3.02 -2.53
C CYS A 48 -3.14 3.64 -1.14
N ILE A 49 -2.74 4.91 -1.09
CA ILE A 49 -2.51 5.63 0.16
C ILE A 49 -3.82 5.76 0.95
N ASP A 50 -4.92 6.16 0.29
CA ASP A 50 -6.22 6.27 0.95
C ASP A 50 -6.66 4.93 1.52
N TYR A 51 -6.54 3.84 0.76
CA TYR A 51 -7.02 2.54 1.23
C TYR A 51 -6.20 2.04 2.43
N ILE A 52 -4.87 2.06 2.32
CA ILE A 52 -4.01 1.49 3.37
C ILE A 52 -4.06 2.31 4.67
N THR A 53 -4.18 3.63 4.57
CA THR A 53 -4.31 4.52 5.75
C THR A 53 -5.69 4.38 6.40
N LYS A 54 -6.78 4.44 5.62
CA LYS A 54 -8.15 4.39 6.16
C LYS A 54 -8.52 2.99 6.66
N ARG A 55 -8.07 1.93 6.00
CA ARG A 55 -8.47 0.55 6.31
C ARG A 55 -7.59 -0.11 7.38
N PHE A 56 -6.29 0.11 7.32
CA PHE A 56 -5.31 -0.56 8.19
C PHE A 56 -4.64 0.38 9.19
N GLY A 57 -4.99 1.66 9.18
CA GLY A 57 -4.45 2.64 10.13
C GLY A 57 -2.99 3.00 9.89
N TRP A 58 -2.45 2.72 8.70
CA TRP A 58 -1.09 3.12 8.36
C TRP A 58 -0.95 4.65 8.36
N ILE A 59 0.26 5.13 8.65
CA ILE A 59 0.55 6.55 8.81
C ILE A 59 1.54 6.99 7.73
N LEU A 60 1.18 8.04 6.98
CA LEU A 60 2.08 8.70 6.04
C LEU A 60 2.96 9.70 6.82
N GLU A 61 4.23 9.37 7.05
CA GLU A 61 5.14 10.20 7.88
C GLU A 61 5.96 11.20 7.06
N LYS A 62 6.25 10.87 5.80
CA LYS A 62 6.98 11.71 4.85
C LYS A 62 6.31 11.61 3.49
N PRO A 63 6.60 12.52 2.54
CA PRO A 63 5.94 12.52 1.23
C PRO A 63 5.97 11.17 0.50
N TYR A 64 6.95 10.32 0.82
CA TYR A 64 7.15 9.02 0.19
C TYR A 64 7.30 7.87 1.19
N PHE A 65 7.05 8.06 2.48
CA PHE A 65 7.22 6.98 3.47
C PHE A 65 5.94 6.76 4.26
N ILE A 66 5.45 5.53 4.20
CA ILE A 66 4.26 5.09 4.92
C ILE A 66 4.62 3.96 5.89
N ARG A 67 4.15 4.07 7.14
CA ARG A 67 4.49 3.14 8.22
C ARG A 67 3.26 2.38 8.71
N LYS A 68 3.43 1.08 8.93
CA LYS A 68 2.49 0.24 9.67
C LYS A 68 2.60 0.55 11.16
N PRO A 69 1.48 0.75 11.88
CA PRO A 69 1.52 1.01 13.31
C PRO A 69 2.25 -0.09 14.07
N LYS A 70 2.91 0.26 15.18
CA LYS A 70 3.42 -0.73 16.13
C LYS A 70 2.22 -1.36 16.85
N LEU A 71 2.29 -2.66 17.10
CA LEU A 71 1.40 -3.28 18.08
C LEU A 71 1.82 -2.75 19.45
N ILE A 72 0.84 -2.20 20.19
CA ILE A 72 1.02 -1.71 21.55
C ILE A 72 0.90 -2.91 22.50
#